data_AF-A0A376U4B4-F1
#
_entry.id   AF-A0A376U4B4-F1
#
_cell.length_a   1.000
_cell.length_b   1.000
_cell.length_c   1.000
_cell.angle_alpha   90.00
_cell.angle_beta   90.00
_cell.angle_gamma   90.00
#
_symmetry.space_group_name_H-M   'P 1'
#
loop_
_entity.id
_entity.type
_entity.pdbx_description
1 polymer ?
#
loop_
_entity_poly.entity_id
_entity_poly.type
_entity_poly.pdbx_seq_one_letter_code
_entity_poly.pdbx_strand_id
1 'polypeptide(L)'
;MNVNFFVTCIGDALKSRMARDSVLLLEKLGCRVNFPEKQGCCGQPAINSGYIKEAIPGMKNLIAALEDNDDPIISPAGSCTYAVKSYPTYLADEPEWASRAEKVAARMQDLTSFIVNKLGVVDVGASLQGRAVYHPSCSLARKLGVKGRATYAAEKCAWTGAVDLC
;
A
#
# COMPACT_ATOMS: atom_id res chain seq x y z
N MET A 1 14.41 -3.01 -10.39
CA MET A 1 14.26 -1.84 -9.48
C MET A 1 14.09 -2.37 -8.06
N ASN A 2 14.64 -1.71 -7.04
CA ASN A 2 14.47 -2.13 -5.65
C ASN A 2 13.20 -1.49 -5.06
N VAL A 3 12.52 -2.21 -4.17
CA VAL A 3 11.33 -1.72 -3.43
C VAL A 3 11.31 -2.30 -2.02
N ASN A 4 10.78 -1.54 -1.06
CA ASN A 4 10.46 -2.04 0.28
C ASN A 4 9.02 -2.53 0.33
N PHE A 5 8.75 -3.71 0.84
CA PHE A 5 7.39 -4.22 1.01
C PHE A 5 6.87 -3.99 2.43
N PHE A 6 5.80 -3.19 2.53
CA PHE A 6 5.06 -2.99 3.77
C PHE A 6 3.89 -3.97 3.84
N VAL A 7 4.06 -5.05 4.60
CA VAL A 7 3.16 -6.22 4.68
C VAL A 7 1.80 -5.90 5.26
N THR A 8 1.73 -4.89 6.14
CA THR A 8 0.58 -4.53 6.97
C THR A 8 0.22 -5.60 8.02
N CYS A 9 -0.42 -5.18 9.11
CA CYS A 9 -0.77 -6.08 10.21
C CYS A 9 -1.75 -7.20 9.80
N ILE A 10 -2.75 -6.90 8.97
CA ILE A 10 -3.71 -7.91 8.48
C ILE A 10 -3.05 -8.83 7.46
N GLY A 11 -2.22 -8.28 6.57
CA GLY A 11 -1.45 -9.04 5.59
C GLY A 11 -0.56 -10.08 6.29
N ASP A 12 0.10 -9.69 7.37
CA ASP A 12 0.98 -10.58 8.12
C ASP A 12 0.21 -11.62 8.96
N ALA A 13 -0.71 -11.16 9.81
CA ALA A 13 -1.33 -12.02 10.81
C ALA A 13 -2.48 -12.90 10.26
N LEU A 14 -3.22 -12.42 9.26
CA LEU A 14 -4.49 -13.04 8.83
C LEU A 14 -4.55 -13.38 7.34
N LYS A 15 -3.77 -12.69 6.51
CA LYS A 15 -3.82 -12.79 5.04
C LYS A 15 -2.44 -13.05 4.44
N SER A 16 -1.63 -13.85 5.13
CA SER A 16 -0.22 -14.12 4.77
C SER A 16 -0.02 -14.63 3.34
N ARG A 17 -0.97 -15.42 2.81
CA ARG A 17 -0.95 -15.83 1.40
C ARG A 17 -1.04 -14.64 0.43
N MET A 18 -1.96 -13.70 0.68
CA MET A 18 -2.12 -12.50 -0.16
C MET A 18 -0.89 -11.59 -0.08
N ALA A 19 -0.28 -11.46 1.10
CA ALA A 19 0.97 -10.73 1.27
C ALA A 19 2.11 -11.37 0.47
N ARG A 20 2.30 -12.69 0.60
CA ARG A 20 3.29 -13.46 -0.18
C ARG A 20 3.05 -13.33 -1.67
N ASP A 21 1.81 -13.49 -2.13
CA ASP A 21 1.48 -13.43 -3.55
C ASP A 21 1.70 -12.01 -4.12
N SER A 22 1.58 -10.96 -3.29
CA SER A 22 1.94 -9.58 -3.66
C SER A 22 3.45 -9.43 -3.89
N VAL A 23 4.28 -10.05 -3.05
CA VAL A 23 5.75 -10.08 -3.23
C VAL A 23 6.11 -10.81 -4.51
N LEU A 24 5.56 -12.02 -4.72
CA LEU A 24 5.80 -12.81 -5.93
C LEU A 24 5.39 -12.05 -7.21
N LEU A 25 4.29 -11.29 -7.16
CA LEU A 25 3.88 -10.44 -8.27
C LEU A 25 4.92 -9.34 -8.55
N LEU A 26 5.40 -8.63 -7.52
CA LEU A 26 6.43 -7.61 -7.68
C LEU A 26 7.73 -8.19 -8.26
N GLU A 27 8.15 -9.35 -7.79
CA GLU A 27 9.33 -10.06 -8.29
C GLU A 27 9.16 -10.49 -9.76
N LYS A 28 7.99 -11.04 -10.12
CA LYS A 28 7.65 -11.38 -11.52
C LYS A 28 7.70 -10.15 -12.43
N LEU A 29 7.39 -8.97 -11.90
CA LEU A 29 7.47 -7.69 -12.61
C LEU A 29 8.87 -7.05 -12.57
N GLY A 30 9.91 -7.78 -12.13
CA GLY A 30 11.30 -7.35 -12.16
C GLY A 30 11.72 -6.45 -10.99
N CYS A 31 10.93 -6.42 -9.90
CA CYS A 31 11.32 -5.76 -8.67
C CYS A 31 12.21 -6.68 -7.81
N ARG A 32 13.21 -6.10 -7.15
CA ARG A 32 13.93 -6.74 -6.03
C ARG A 32 13.28 -6.26 -4.75
N VAL A 33 12.65 -7.17 -4.03
CA VAL A 33 11.84 -6.83 -2.85
C VAL A 33 12.68 -6.94 -1.59
N ASN A 34 12.83 -5.81 -0.89
CA ASN A 34 13.36 -5.76 0.46
C ASN A 34 12.21 -5.83 1.48
N PHE A 35 12.42 -6.51 2.60
CA PHE A 35 11.44 -6.64 3.66
C PHE A 35 11.97 -6.01 4.96
N PRO A 36 11.53 -4.81 5.33
CA PRO A 36 11.95 -4.18 6.59
C PRO A 36 11.35 -4.93 7.80
N GLU A 37 12.12 -5.80 8.46
CA GLU A 37 11.61 -6.73 9.48
C GLU A 37 11.00 -6.06 10.72
N LYS A 38 11.41 -4.82 11.02
CA LYS A 38 10.96 -4.07 12.21
C LYS A 38 9.62 -3.33 11.99
N GLN A 39 8.97 -3.54 10.85
CA GLN A 39 7.70 -2.88 10.52
C GLN A 39 6.56 -3.32 11.45
N GLY A 40 5.68 -2.39 11.79
CA GLY A 40 4.53 -2.62 12.67
C GLY A 40 3.19 -2.19 12.06
N CYS A 41 2.13 -2.19 12.87
CA CYS A 41 0.82 -1.70 12.44
C CYS A 41 0.88 -0.20 12.08
N CYS A 42 0.19 0.20 11.01
CA CYS A 42 0.09 1.60 10.60
C CYS A 42 -0.81 2.48 11.50
N GLY A 43 -1.45 1.90 12.51
CA GLY A 43 -2.32 2.63 13.44
C GLY A 43 -3.67 3.06 12.87
N GLN A 44 -3.99 2.70 11.63
CA GLN A 44 -5.22 3.15 10.95
C GLN A 44 -6.52 2.91 11.74
N PRO A 45 -6.74 1.77 12.44
CA PRO A 45 -7.92 1.59 13.27
C PRO A 45 -8.01 2.62 14.41
N ALA A 46 -6.90 2.89 15.10
CA ALA A 46 -6.84 3.86 16.19
C ALA A 46 -7.09 5.29 15.68
N ILE A 47 -6.48 5.66 14.55
CA ILE A 47 -6.68 6.96 13.89
C ILE A 47 -8.17 7.17 13.56
N ASN A 48 -8.83 6.18 12.94
CA ASN A 48 -10.24 6.29 12.59
C ASN A 48 -11.16 6.40 13.82
N SER A 49 -10.76 5.82 14.94
CA SER A 49 -11.53 5.84 16.19
C SER A 49 -11.23 7.06 17.07
N GLY A 50 -10.38 7.99 16.62
CA GLY A 50 -10.03 9.21 17.35
C GLY A 50 -8.88 9.07 18.35
N TYR A 51 -8.27 7.88 18.47
CA TYR A 51 -7.14 7.60 19.36
C TYR A 51 -5.80 7.96 18.70
N ILE A 52 -5.68 9.20 18.23
CA ILE A 52 -4.51 9.67 17.47
C ILE A 52 -3.27 9.71 18.39
N LYS A 53 -3.41 10.22 19.62
CA LYS A 53 -2.29 10.35 20.57
C LYS A 53 -1.69 8.98 20.91
N GLU A 54 -2.54 7.98 21.08
CA GLU A 54 -2.17 6.59 21.36
C GLU A 54 -1.54 5.91 20.13
N ALA A 55 -1.87 6.35 18.92
CA ALA A 55 -1.29 5.83 17.69
C ALA A 55 0.13 6.39 17.42
N ILE A 56 0.48 7.58 17.91
CA ILE A 56 1.76 8.26 17.63
C ILE A 56 2.99 7.38 17.88
N PRO A 57 3.14 6.66 19.01
CA PRO A 57 4.29 5.79 19.24
C PRO A 57 4.43 4.71 18.15
N GLY A 58 3.30 4.12 17.72
CA GLY A 58 3.26 3.16 16.63
C GLY A 58 3.65 3.76 15.28
N MET A 59 3.21 5.00 14.99
CA MET A 59 3.59 5.73 13.78
C MET A 59 5.11 5.94 13.74
N LYS A 60 5.70 6.42 14.84
CA LYS A 60 7.14 6.66 14.96
C LYS A 60 7.96 5.39 14.77
N ASN A 61 7.53 4.29 15.39
CA ASN A 61 8.17 2.98 15.22
C ASN A 61 8.11 2.51 13.75
N LEU A 62 6.96 2.65 13.09
CA LEU A 62 6.81 2.28 11.69
C LEU A 62 7.67 3.18 10.77
N ILE A 63 7.73 4.49 11.01
CA ILE A 63 8.60 5.42 10.29
C ILE A 63 10.05 4.93 10.39
N ALA A 64 10.55 4.71 11.60
CA ALA A 64 11.92 4.26 11.81
C ALA A 64 12.24 2.92 11.13
N ALA A 65 11.27 1.99 11.11
CA ALA A 65 11.43 0.70 10.43
C ALA A 65 11.48 0.84 8.90
N LEU A 66 10.74 1.78 8.33
CA LEU A 66 10.67 1.95 6.88
C LEU A 66 11.86 2.75 6.34
N GLU A 67 12.55 3.55 7.16
CA GLU A 67 13.68 4.42 6.80
C GLU A 67 15.03 3.73 6.57
N ASP A 68 15.06 2.39 6.51
CA ASP A 68 16.29 1.61 6.27
C ASP A 68 17.00 2.00 4.96
N ASN A 69 16.24 2.45 3.96
CA ASN A 69 16.74 3.02 2.71
C ASN A 69 15.67 3.93 2.06
N ASP A 70 16.02 4.54 0.93
CA ASP A 70 15.17 5.50 0.19
C ASP A 70 14.31 4.86 -0.93
N ASP A 71 14.31 3.53 -1.07
CA ASP A 71 13.53 2.86 -2.10
C ASP A 71 12.01 3.05 -1.89
N PRO A 72 11.19 2.98 -2.96
CA PRO A 72 9.73 3.04 -2.86
C PRO A 72 9.18 2.01 -1.87
N ILE A 73 8.21 2.42 -1.06
CA ILE A 73 7.53 1.52 -0.12
C ILE A 73 6.19 1.12 -0.71
N ILE A 74 5.98 -0.17 -0.92
CA ILE A 74 4.78 -0.72 -1.55
C ILE A 74 3.93 -1.41 -0.51
N SER A 75 2.67 -1.00 -0.41
CA SER A 75 1.68 -1.64 0.46
C SER A 75 0.52 -2.20 -0.35
N PRO A 76 0.06 -3.43 -0.06
CA PRO A 76 -1.12 -4.01 -0.70
C PRO A 76 -2.44 -3.49 -0.13
N ALA A 77 -2.41 -2.52 0.79
CA ALA A 77 -3.61 -1.96 1.42
C ALA A 77 -3.66 -0.43 1.28
N GLY A 78 -4.64 0.06 0.52
CA GLY A 78 -4.88 1.49 0.37
C GLY A 78 -5.18 2.23 1.68
N SER A 79 -5.80 1.57 2.66
CA SER A 79 -6.04 2.16 4.00
C SER A 79 -4.74 2.42 4.76
N CYS A 80 -3.81 1.48 4.72
CA CYS A 80 -2.49 1.60 5.34
C CYS A 80 -1.63 2.63 4.61
N THR A 81 -1.69 2.62 3.27
CA THR A 81 -1.02 3.62 2.43
C THR A 81 -1.49 5.02 2.80
N TYR A 82 -2.81 5.24 2.91
CA TYR A 82 -3.35 6.53 3.32
C TYR A 82 -2.94 6.91 4.74
N ALA A 83 -2.99 5.97 5.69
CA ALA A 83 -2.60 6.21 7.07
C ALA A 83 -1.18 6.81 7.16
N VAL A 84 -0.21 6.12 6.54
CA VAL A 84 1.19 6.55 6.54
C VAL A 84 1.36 7.89 5.83
N LYS A 85 0.63 8.12 4.73
CA LYS A 85 0.64 9.43 4.04
C LYS A 85 0.09 10.58 4.88
N SER A 86 -0.73 10.30 5.89
CA SER A 86 -1.27 11.30 6.81
C SER A 86 -0.42 11.53 8.06
N TYR A 87 0.63 10.75 8.30
CA TYR A 87 1.52 10.92 9.45
C TYR A 87 2.12 12.32 9.60
N PRO A 88 2.55 13.03 8.52
CA PRO A 88 3.06 14.39 8.65
C PRO A 88 2.08 15.33 9.37
N THR A 89 0.78 15.19 9.10
CA THR A 89 -0.25 16.01 9.76
C THR A 89 -0.36 15.72 11.25
N TYR A 90 -0.25 14.46 11.66
CA TYR A 90 -0.36 14.09 13.08
C TYR A 90 0.92 14.35 13.89
N LEU A 91 2.06 14.49 13.21
CA LEU A 91 3.36 14.74 13.81
C LEU A 91 3.84 16.19 13.59
N ALA A 92 2.97 17.08 13.12
CA ALA A 92 3.31 18.45 12.74
C ALA A 92 3.94 19.28 13.89
N ASP A 93 3.55 18.98 15.14
CA ASP A 93 4.09 19.65 16.34
C ASP A 93 5.49 19.14 16.73
N GLU A 94 6.03 18.14 16.04
CA GLU A 94 7.36 17.56 16.26
C GLU A 94 8.20 17.65 14.97
N PRO A 95 8.91 18.77 14.71
CA PRO A 95 9.51 19.06 13.41
C PRO A 95 10.42 17.97 12.84
N GLU A 96 11.21 17.31 13.71
CA GLU A 96 12.07 16.19 13.31
C GLU A 96 11.24 15.00 12.80
N TRP A 97 10.19 14.63 13.53
CA TRP A 97 9.30 13.54 13.17
C TRP A 97 8.41 13.87 11.98
N ALA A 98 7.95 15.12 11.85
CA ALA A 98 7.23 15.60 10.69
C ALA A 98 8.06 15.42 9.41
N SER A 99 9.32 15.88 9.42
CA SER A 99 10.23 15.73 8.27
C SER A 99 10.47 14.27 7.88
N ARG A 100 10.64 13.38 8.87
CA ARG A 100 10.79 11.94 8.66
C ARG A 100 9.52 11.31 8.09
N ALA A 101 8.36 11.66 8.65
CA ALA A 101 7.06 11.22 8.17
C ALA A 101 6.82 11.67 6.72
N GLU A 102 7.22 12.89 6.33
CA GLU A 102 7.11 13.39 4.96
C GLU A 102 7.92 12.55 3.98
N LYS A 103 9.18 12.22 4.34
CA LYS A 103 10.03 11.35 3.50
C LYS A 103 9.42 9.97 3.30
N VAL A 104 8.92 9.35 4.36
CA VAL A 104 8.24 8.04 4.28
C VAL A 104 6.94 8.14 3.47
N ALA A 105 6.13 9.17 3.72
CA ALA A 105 4.87 9.40 3.01
C ALA A 105 5.07 9.61 1.50
N ALA A 106 6.11 10.35 1.10
CA ALA A 106 6.41 10.67 -0.29
C ALA A 106 6.71 9.42 -1.14
N ARG A 107 7.35 8.41 -0.54
CA ARG A 107 7.72 7.16 -1.22
C ARG A 107 6.74 6.00 -0.96
N MET A 108 5.74 6.18 -0.10
CA MET A 108 4.67 5.21 0.14
C MET A 108 3.70 5.15 -1.05
N GLN A 109 3.46 3.94 -1.56
CA GLN A 109 2.60 3.70 -2.71
C GLN A 109 1.72 2.48 -2.49
N ASP A 110 0.49 2.58 -2.99
CA ASP A 110 -0.40 1.42 -3.11
C ASP A 110 0.12 0.50 -4.23
N LEU A 111 0.03 -0.82 -4.01
CA LEU A 111 0.50 -1.85 -4.92
C LEU A 111 -0.02 -1.67 -6.36
N THR A 112 -1.33 -1.50 -6.51
CA THR A 112 -1.94 -1.38 -7.85
C THR A 112 -1.53 -0.06 -8.52
N SER A 113 -1.48 1.02 -7.75
CA SER A 113 -1.05 2.33 -8.24
C SER A 113 0.41 2.32 -8.67
N PHE A 114 1.28 1.62 -7.95
CA PHE A 114 2.68 1.47 -8.32
C PHE A 114 2.84 0.68 -9.62
N ILE A 115 2.18 -0.48 -9.74
CA ILE A 115 2.25 -1.32 -10.94
C ILE A 115 1.81 -0.53 -12.18
N VAL A 116 0.70 0.20 -12.07
CA VAL A 116 0.12 0.91 -13.23
C VAL A 116 0.87 2.20 -13.52
N ASN A 117 1.05 3.06 -12.53
CA ASN A 117 1.52 4.43 -12.76
C ASN A 117 3.05 4.53 -12.74
N LYS A 118 3.76 3.60 -12.06
CA LYS A 118 5.22 3.62 -11.95
C LYS A 118 5.88 2.60 -12.85
N LEU A 119 5.39 1.35 -12.89
CA LEU A 119 5.91 0.33 -13.82
C LEU A 119 5.31 0.44 -15.23
N GLY A 120 4.17 1.13 -15.39
CA GLY A 120 3.49 1.23 -16.69
C GLY A 120 2.80 -0.07 -17.11
N VAL A 121 2.62 -1.01 -16.18
CA VAL A 121 2.07 -2.35 -16.47
C VAL A 121 0.56 -2.33 -16.27
N VAL A 122 -0.17 -2.63 -17.33
CA VAL A 122 -1.65 -2.70 -17.34
C VAL A 122 -2.19 -4.09 -17.70
N ASP A 123 -1.29 -5.03 -17.98
CA ASP A 123 -1.57 -6.44 -18.21
C ASP A 123 -0.41 -7.25 -17.62
N VAL A 124 -0.73 -8.18 -16.71
CA VAL A 124 0.24 -9.09 -16.06
C VAL A 124 0.08 -10.54 -16.54
N GLY A 125 -0.73 -10.76 -17.58
CA GLY A 125 -1.04 -12.06 -18.16
C GLY A 125 -1.94 -12.93 -17.28
N ALA A 126 -2.76 -12.33 -16.41
CA ALA A 126 -3.71 -13.07 -15.60
C ALA A 126 -4.97 -13.42 -16.39
N SER A 127 -5.55 -14.58 -16.09
CA SER A 127 -6.85 -14.99 -16.62
C SER A 127 -7.65 -15.71 -15.54
N LEU A 128 -8.98 -15.62 -15.62
CA LEU A 128 -9.90 -16.36 -14.77
C LEU A 128 -10.95 -17.00 -15.63
N GLN A 129 -11.10 -18.30 -15.45
CA GLN A 129 -12.28 -19.03 -15.92
C GLN A 129 -13.35 -18.92 -14.84
N GLY A 130 -14.13 -17.85 -14.88
CA GLY A 130 -15.14 -17.55 -13.86
C GLY A 130 -15.59 -16.09 -13.88
N ARG A 131 -16.40 -15.72 -12.89
CA ARG A 131 -16.87 -14.35 -12.67
C ARG A 131 -16.20 -13.78 -11.43
N ALA A 132 -15.79 -12.52 -11.52
CA ALA A 132 -15.25 -11.76 -10.41
C ALA A 132 -16.05 -10.47 -10.24
N VAL A 133 -16.24 -10.04 -8.99
CA VAL A 133 -16.81 -8.74 -8.67
C VAL A 133 -15.68 -7.84 -8.20
N TYR A 134 -15.53 -6.70 -8.85
CA TYR A 134 -14.59 -5.69 -8.41
C TYR A 134 -15.20 -4.87 -7.26
N HIS A 135 -14.53 -4.89 -6.10
CA HIS A 135 -14.91 -4.06 -4.95
C HIS A 135 -13.92 -2.89 -4.80
N PRO A 136 -14.28 -1.67 -5.25
CA PRO A 136 -13.38 -0.53 -5.16
C PRO A 136 -13.15 -0.12 -3.70
N SER A 137 -11.89 0.02 -3.30
CA SER A 137 -11.55 0.50 -1.96
C SER A 137 -11.90 1.98 -1.81
N CYS A 138 -12.66 2.31 -0.76
CA CYS A 138 -12.94 3.71 -0.40
C CYS A 138 -11.65 4.49 -0.07
N SER A 139 -10.62 3.83 0.46
CA SER A 139 -9.35 4.46 0.78
C SER A 139 -8.56 4.79 -0.49
N LEU A 140 -8.61 3.92 -1.50
CA LEU A 140 -8.04 4.23 -2.82
C LEU A 140 -8.81 5.36 -3.50
N ALA A 141 -10.13 5.23 -3.63
CA ALA A 141 -10.94 6.15 -4.42
C ALA A 141 -11.12 7.53 -3.79
N ARG A 142 -11.45 7.60 -2.49
CA ARG A 142 -11.80 8.86 -1.81
C ARG A 142 -10.60 9.52 -1.15
N LYS A 143 -9.70 8.73 -0.57
CA LYS A 143 -8.61 9.27 0.27
C LYS A 143 -7.30 9.43 -0.51
N LEU A 144 -6.98 8.49 -1.40
CA LEU A 144 -5.78 8.54 -2.25
C LEU A 144 -6.05 9.09 -3.66
N GLY A 145 -7.32 9.40 -3.98
CA GLY A 145 -7.71 9.96 -5.28
C GLY A 145 -7.53 9.02 -6.47
N VAL A 146 -7.33 7.72 -6.21
CA VAL A 146 -7.13 6.70 -7.25
C VAL A 146 -8.47 6.39 -7.91
N LYS A 147 -8.68 6.94 -9.11
CA LYS A 147 -9.88 6.76 -9.93
C LYS A 147 -9.50 6.36 -11.35
N GLY A 148 -10.38 5.66 -12.07
CA GLY A 148 -10.22 5.40 -13.51
C GLY A 148 -9.14 4.36 -13.84
N ARG A 149 -8.05 4.75 -14.52
CA ARG A 149 -7.10 3.80 -15.16
C ARG A 149 -6.43 2.80 -14.20
N ALA A 150 -6.15 3.19 -12.96
CA ALA A 150 -5.56 2.28 -11.97
C ALA A 150 -6.59 1.28 -11.40
N THR A 151 -7.86 1.66 -11.26
CA THR A 151 -8.93 0.72 -10.92
C THR A 151 -9.22 -0.20 -12.11
N TYR A 152 -9.21 0.34 -13.33
CA TYR A 152 -9.39 -0.41 -14.59
C TYR A 152 -8.25 -1.38 -14.91
N ALA A 153 -7.01 -1.06 -14.51
CA ALA A 153 -5.89 -1.98 -14.65
C ALA A 153 -5.87 -3.01 -13.52
N ALA A 154 -6.39 -2.76 -12.32
CA ALA A 154 -6.70 -3.84 -11.39
C ALA A 154 -7.78 -4.79 -11.97
N GLU A 155 -8.73 -4.27 -12.75
CA GLU A 155 -9.69 -5.06 -13.51
C GLU A 155 -9.04 -5.83 -14.68
N LYS A 156 -8.14 -5.21 -15.48
CA LYS A 156 -7.47 -5.86 -16.63
C LYS A 156 -6.28 -6.75 -16.28
N CYS A 157 -5.43 -6.35 -15.33
CA CYS A 157 -4.35 -7.18 -14.80
C CYS A 157 -4.89 -8.42 -14.08
N ALA A 158 -6.16 -8.44 -13.66
CA ALA A 158 -6.73 -9.61 -13.03
C ALA A 158 -7.53 -10.49 -14.00
N TRP A 159 -8.10 -9.95 -15.08
CA TRP A 159 -9.15 -10.67 -15.81
C TRP A 159 -9.16 -10.40 -17.33
N THR A 160 -8.97 -11.45 -18.13
CA THR A 160 -9.23 -11.48 -19.59
C THR A 160 -10.60 -12.09 -19.95
N GLY A 161 -11.56 -12.10 -19.03
CA GLY A 161 -12.93 -12.61 -19.23
C GLY A 161 -13.99 -11.54 -18.98
N ALA A 162 -15.16 -11.68 -19.61
CA ALA A 162 -16.26 -10.71 -19.57
C ALA A 162 -16.64 -10.31 -18.13
N VAL A 163 -16.40 -9.04 -17.80
CA VAL A 163 -16.81 -8.44 -16.53
C VAL A 163 -18.20 -7.83 -16.75
N ASP A 164 -19.23 -8.48 -16.24
CA ASP A 164 -20.53 -7.82 -16.05
C ASP A 164 -20.35 -6.82 -14.90
N LEU A 165 -20.29 -5.54 -15.26
CA LEU A 165 -20.37 -4.42 -14.32
C LEU A 165 -21.83 -4.32 -13.85
N CYS A 166 -22.12 -4.85 -12.66
CA CYS A 166 -23.31 -4.50 -11.90
C CYS A 166 -23.02 -3.30 -10.99
#